data_AF-A0A2W5SV69-F1
#
_entry.id   AF-A0A2W5SV69-F1
#
_cell.length_a   1.000
_cell.length_b   1.000
_cell.length_c   1.000
_cell.angle_alpha   90.00
_cell.angle_beta   90.00
_cell.angle_gamma   90.00
#
_symmetry.space_group_name_H-M   'P 1'
#
loop_
_entity.id
_entity.type
_entity.pdbx_description
1 polymer ?
#
loop_
_entity_poly.entity_id
_entity_poly.type
_entity_poly.pdbx_seq_one_letter_code
_entity_poly.pdbx_strand_id
1 'polypeptide(L)'
;MRNGIDGLAAIVQGAWREDVYAGHYFVFVSRRRDSVKILTWDNGGFVVFYKRLEAGRFRRPVLPDDANSVPLDSTQLAMLLDGIDLSRVRRSRKWMPGDRQQPPDLISAGQWPARSTTASGRSATRRSRPSTSSSPPSTRRSPNT
;
A
#
# COMPACT_ATOMS: atom_id res chain seq x y z
N MET A 1 -31.14 4.39 -0.47
CA MET A 1 -30.24 3.96 0.63
C MET A 1 -30.40 4.99 1.73
N ARG A 2 -31.05 4.63 2.85
CA ARG A 2 -31.47 5.60 3.89
C ARG A 2 -30.44 5.77 5.01
N ASN A 3 -29.45 4.89 5.08
CA ASN A 3 -28.49 4.87 6.17
C ASN A 3 -27.52 6.06 6.09
N GLY A 4 -27.30 6.72 7.23
CA GLY A 4 -26.19 7.64 7.47
C GLY A 4 -24.91 6.90 7.84
N ILE A 5 -23.95 7.59 8.44
CA ILE A 5 -22.64 7.03 8.82
C ILE A 5 -22.79 5.79 9.70
N ASP A 6 -23.49 5.92 10.84
CA ASP A 6 -23.59 4.83 11.82
C ASP A 6 -24.29 3.60 11.24
N GLY A 7 -25.32 3.82 10.43
CA GLY A 7 -26.04 2.73 9.76
C GLY A 7 -25.24 2.06 8.65
N LEU A 8 -24.24 2.72 8.07
CA LEU A 8 -23.30 2.09 7.14
C LEU A 8 -22.21 1.35 7.91
N ALA A 9 -21.64 1.96 8.95
CA ALA A 9 -20.64 1.32 9.82
C ALA A 9 -21.17 0.03 10.46
N ALA A 10 -22.41 0.04 10.93
CA ALA A 10 -23.08 -1.15 11.47
C ALA A 10 -23.21 -2.29 10.44
N ILE A 11 -23.39 -1.97 9.15
CA ILE A 11 -23.42 -3.00 8.09
C ILE A 11 -22.02 -3.58 7.89
N VAL A 12 -20.98 -2.74 7.85
CA VAL A 12 -19.60 -3.23 7.69
C VAL A 12 -19.23 -4.17 8.83
N GLN A 13 -19.45 -3.74 10.08
CA GLN A 13 -19.10 -4.54 11.26
C GLN A 13 -19.98 -5.79 11.39
N GLY A 14 -21.28 -5.68 11.12
CA GLY A 14 -22.23 -6.78 11.31
C GLY A 14 -22.25 -7.79 10.17
N ALA A 15 -22.42 -7.31 8.93
CA ALA A 15 -22.62 -8.17 7.77
C ALA A 15 -21.30 -8.57 7.09
N TRP A 16 -20.33 -7.66 7.02
CA TRP A 16 -19.04 -7.94 6.39
C TRP A 16 -17.98 -8.41 7.40
N ARG A 17 -18.21 -8.16 8.70
CA ARG A 17 -17.28 -8.51 9.79
C ARG A 17 -15.89 -7.88 9.60
N GLU A 18 -15.86 -6.70 9.00
CA GLU A 18 -14.65 -5.93 8.74
C GLU A 18 -14.48 -4.78 9.72
N ASP A 19 -13.23 -4.35 9.92
CA ASP A 19 -12.91 -3.18 10.72
C ASP A 19 -13.12 -1.88 9.94
N VAL A 20 -14.07 -1.07 10.40
CA VAL A 20 -14.40 0.24 9.82
C VAL A 20 -13.28 1.27 9.97
N TYR A 21 -12.34 1.05 10.89
CA TYR A 21 -11.24 1.97 11.18
C TYR A 21 -9.97 1.65 10.39
N ALA A 22 -9.92 0.53 9.67
CA ALA A 22 -8.75 0.05 8.94
C ALA A 22 -8.36 0.89 7.70
N GLY A 23 -9.05 2.01 7.45
CA GLY A 23 -8.79 2.89 6.30
C GLY A 23 -9.27 2.33 4.96
N HIS A 24 -10.16 1.34 4.99
CA HIS A 24 -10.77 0.78 3.79
C HIS A 24 -11.92 1.65 3.26
N TYR A 25 -12.09 1.64 1.95
CA TYR A 25 -13.24 2.23 1.29
C TYR A 25 -14.36 1.19 1.16
N PHE A 26 -15.41 1.34 1.97
CA PHE A 26 -16.59 0.49 1.91
C PHE A 26 -17.61 1.09 0.95
N VAL A 27 -17.79 0.45 -0.19
CA VAL A 27 -18.62 0.95 -1.30
C VAL A 27 -20.01 0.33 -1.27
N PHE A 28 -21.02 1.17 -1.16
CA PHE A 28 -22.42 0.78 -1.17
C PHE A 28 -23.10 1.31 -2.42
N VAL A 29 -23.70 0.42 -3.22
CA VAL A 29 -24.50 0.77 -4.40
C VAL A 29 -25.98 0.74 -4.03
N SER A 30 -26.76 1.75 -4.45
CA SER A 30 -28.19 1.79 -4.20
C SER A 30 -28.92 0.65 -4.91
N ARG A 31 -30.10 0.24 -4.39
CA ARG A 31 -30.93 -0.78 -5.05
C ARG A 31 -31.35 -0.38 -6.48
N ARG A 32 -31.56 0.92 -6.72
CA ARG A 32 -31.85 1.47 -8.06
C ARG A 32 -30.61 1.60 -8.94
N ARG A 33 -29.41 1.49 -8.35
CA ARG A 33 -28.09 1.64 -8.98
C ARG A 33 -27.85 3.02 -9.56
N ASP A 34 -28.58 4.02 -9.11
CA ASP A 34 -28.44 5.42 -9.51
C ASP A 34 -27.49 6.21 -8.59
N SER A 35 -27.08 5.61 -7.47
CA SER A 35 -26.28 6.29 -6.45
C SER A 35 -25.33 5.33 -5.75
N VAL A 36 -24.20 5.86 -5.31
CA VAL A 36 -23.16 5.18 -4.54
C VAL A 36 -22.83 6.00 -3.30
N LYS A 37 -22.66 5.32 -2.17
CA LYS A 37 -22.02 5.87 -0.97
C LYS A 37 -20.71 5.12 -0.71
N ILE A 38 -19.66 5.83 -0.34
CA ILE A 38 -18.39 5.25 0.09
C ILE A 38 -18.12 5.71 1.50
N LEU A 39 -18.06 4.77 2.44
CA LEU A 39 -17.68 5.02 3.83
C LEU A 39 -16.18 4.74 3.99
N THR A 40 -15.47 5.65 4.65
CA THR A 40 -14.09 5.44 5.12
C THR A 40 -13.89 6.14 6.46
N TRP A 41 -12.98 5.62 7.27
CA TRP A 41 -12.42 6.36 8.40
C TRP A 41 -11.19 7.11 7.93
N ASP A 42 -11.09 8.39 8.25
CA ASP A 42 -9.94 9.24 7.94
C ASP A 42 -9.67 10.22 9.08
N ASN A 43 -8.40 10.31 9.50
CA ASN A 43 -7.88 11.24 10.49
C ASN A 43 -8.82 11.59 11.67
N GLY A 44 -9.39 10.59 12.33
CA GLY A 44 -10.24 10.80 13.51
C GLY A 44 -11.73 10.99 13.23
N GLY A 45 -12.19 10.83 11.99
CA GLY A 45 -13.60 10.95 11.62
C GLY A 45 -14.05 9.99 10.53
N PHE A 46 -15.35 9.74 10.49
CA PHE A 46 -15.96 9.06 9.36
C PHE A 46 -16.26 10.03 8.23
N VAL A 47 -15.89 9.64 7.02
CA VAL A 47 -16.17 10.36 5.79
C VAL A 47 -17.08 9.51 4.92
N VAL A 48 -18.13 10.15 4.38
CA VAL A 48 -19.00 9.52 3.39
C VAL A 48 -18.98 10.32 2.09
N PHE A 49 -18.45 9.70 1.04
CA PHE A 49 -18.60 10.22 -0.32
C PHE A 49 -19.93 9.76 -0.90
N TYR A 50 -20.70 10.68 -1.48
CA TYR A 50 -21.97 10.38 -2.12
C TYR A 50 -21.95 10.84 -3.58
N LYS A 51 -22.13 9.90 -4.51
CA LYS A 51 -22.28 10.18 -5.94
C LYS A 51 -23.64 9.71 -6.42
N ARG A 52 -24.43 10.62 -7.01
CA ARG A 52 -25.67 10.31 -7.71
C ARG A 52 -25.48 10.56 -9.20
N LEU A 53 -25.95 9.62 -10.02
CA LEU A 53 -26.02 9.82 -11.47
C LEU A 53 -27.33 10.52 -11.80
N GLU A 54 -27.25 11.60 -12.56
CA GLU A 54 -28.43 12.30 -13.08
C GLU A 54 -29.05 11.54 -14.28
N ALA A 55 -28.27 10.64 -14.91
CA ALA A 55 -28.74 9.71 -15.93
C ALA A 55 -27.95 8.38 -15.88
N GLY A 56 -28.61 7.27 -16.22
CA GLY A 56 -27.98 5.95 -16.27
C GLY A 56 -27.95 5.21 -14.93
N ARG A 57 -27.15 4.15 -14.85
CA ARG A 57 -27.02 3.27 -13.66
C ARG A 57 -25.61 2.74 -13.52
N PHE A 58 -25.10 2.71 -12.31
CA PHE A 58 -23.88 1.99 -11.93
C PHE A 58 -24.01 0.50 -12.27
N ARG A 59 -22.93 -0.07 -12.82
CA ARG A 59 -22.83 -1.51 -13.04
C ARG A 59 -22.21 -2.16 -11.81
N ARG A 60 -22.97 -3.05 -11.16
CA ARG A 60 -22.49 -3.76 -9.98
C ARG A 60 -21.41 -4.76 -10.43
N PRO A 61 -20.30 -4.89 -9.69
CA PRO A 61 -19.38 -6.00 -9.87
C PRO A 61 -20.14 -7.33 -9.81
N VAL A 62 -19.68 -8.35 -10.54
CA VAL A 62 -20.23 -9.70 -10.40
C VAL A 62 -19.81 -10.21 -9.03
N LEU A 63 -20.78 -10.49 -8.15
CA LEU A 63 -20.50 -11.17 -6.89
C LEU A 63 -20.65 -12.68 -7.13
N PRO A 64 -19.76 -13.50 -6.56
CA PRO A 64 -20.02 -14.93 -6.37
C PRO A 64 -21.34 -15.17 -5.65
N ASP A 65 -22.02 -16.29 -5.94
CA ASP A 65 -23.36 -16.59 -5.42
C ASP A 65 -23.43 -16.67 -3.89
N ASP A 66 -22.30 -16.94 -3.23
CA ASP A 66 -22.13 -17.06 -1.79
C ASP A 66 -21.54 -15.80 -1.13
N ALA A 67 -21.21 -14.77 -1.91
CA ALA A 67 -20.51 -13.58 -1.42
C ALA A 67 -21.44 -12.36 -1.27
N ASN A 68 -21.34 -11.69 -0.11
CA ASN A 68 -22.06 -10.44 0.17
C ASN A 68 -21.29 -9.18 -0.23
N SER A 69 -19.98 -9.31 -0.49
CA SER A 69 -19.07 -8.24 -0.89
C SER A 69 -17.97 -8.80 -1.79
N VAL A 70 -17.33 -7.94 -2.58
CA VAL A 70 -16.18 -8.27 -3.42
C VAL A 70 -15.13 -7.18 -3.24
N PRO A 71 -13.85 -7.52 -3.03
CA PRO A 71 -12.79 -6.52 -2.95
C PRO A 71 -12.61 -5.83 -4.31
N LEU A 72 -12.44 -4.51 -4.28
CA LEU A 72 -12.16 -3.71 -5.46
C LEU A 72 -10.80 -3.06 -5.31
N ASP A 73 -9.99 -3.12 -6.37
CA ASP A 73 -8.80 -2.27 -6.44
C ASP A 73 -9.16 -0.83 -6.80
N SER A 74 -8.18 0.08 -6.66
CA SER A 74 -8.37 1.50 -6.93
C SER A 74 -8.85 1.79 -8.34
N THR A 75 -8.37 1.04 -9.33
CA THR A 75 -8.80 1.19 -10.73
C THR A 75 -10.24 0.70 -10.93
N GLN A 76 -10.64 -0.40 -10.28
CA GLN A 76 -12.03 -0.89 -10.31
C GLN A 76 -12.98 0.08 -9.65
N LEU A 77 -12.57 0.69 -8.54
CA LEU A 77 -13.34 1.75 -7.90
C LEU A 77 -13.51 2.95 -8.82
N ALA A 78 -12.44 3.42 -9.46
CA ALA A 78 -12.52 4.53 -10.42
C ALA A 78 -13.46 4.19 -11.60
N MET A 79 -13.29 3.01 -12.21
CA MET A 79 -14.15 2.54 -13.30
C MET A 79 -15.62 2.42 -12.87
N LEU A 80 -15.89 1.90 -11.68
CA LEU A 80 -17.23 1.84 -11.12
C LEU A 80 -17.82 3.25 -10.99
N LEU A 81 -17.05 4.19 -10.44
CA LEU A 81 -17.48 5.57 -10.27
C LEU A 81 -17.74 6.27 -11.60
N ASP A 82 -17.01 5.92 -12.66
CA ASP A 82 -17.24 6.44 -14.02
C ASP A 82 -18.35 5.70 -14.79
N GLY A 83 -18.96 4.68 -14.17
CA GLY A 83 -20.04 3.91 -14.78
C GLY A 83 -19.58 2.89 -15.84
N ILE A 84 -18.29 2.60 -15.87
CA ILE A 84 -17.69 1.62 -16.78
C ILE A 84 -18.03 0.19 -16.32
N ASP A 85 -18.42 -0.65 -17.26
CA ASP A 85 -18.78 -2.05 -17.01
C ASP A 85 -17.54 -2.91 -16.77
N LEU A 86 -17.28 -3.25 -15.50
CA LEU A 86 -16.15 -4.08 -15.07
C LEU A 86 -16.14 -5.48 -15.71
N SER A 87 -17.30 -6.03 -16.09
CA SER A 87 -17.37 -7.37 -16.70
C SER A 87 -16.74 -7.44 -18.09
N ARG A 88 -16.63 -6.29 -18.76
CA ARG A 88 -16.07 -6.17 -20.11
C ARG A 88 -14.59 -5.80 -20.13
N VAL A 89 -14.02 -5.47 -18.97
CA VAL A 89 -12.63 -5.03 -18.86
C VAL A 89 -11.71 -6.25 -18.77
N ARG A 90 -10.96 -6.51 -19.84
CA ARG A 90 -9.89 -7.51 -19.82
C ARG A 90 -8.63 -6.92 -19.20
N ARG A 91 -8.10 -7.58 -18.18
CA ARG A 91 -6.82 -7.21 -17.56
C ARG A 91 -5.73 -8.16 -17.99
N SER A 92 -4.58 -7.61 -18.36
CA SER A 92 -3.37 -8.41 -18.54
C SER A 92 -2.98 -9.06 -17.22
N ARG A 93 -2.54 -10.32 -17.29
CA ARG A 93 -2.02 -11.03 -16.12
C ARG A 93 -0.86 -10.22 -15.55
N LYS A 94 -1.02 -9.71 -14.33
CA LYS A 94 0.10 -9.08 -13.62
C LYS A 94 1.10 -10.18 -13.29
N TRP A 95 2.37 -9.93 -13.57
CA TRP A 95 3.43 -10.80 -13.07
C TRP A 95 3.37 -10.76 -11.55
N MET A 96 3.18 -11.93 -10.93
CA MET A 96 3.36 -12.09 -9.51
C MET A 96 4.72 -12.73 -9.33
N PRO A 97 5.60 -12.19 -8.45
CA PRO A 97 6.77 -12.93 -8.05
C PRO A 97 6.27 -14.25 -7.47
N GLY A 98 6.51 -15.36 -8.18
CA GLY A 98 6.36 -16.68 -7.59
C GLY A 98 7.25 -16.75 -6.36
N ASP A 99 6.79 -17.45 -5.32
CA ASP A 99 7.44 -17.56 -4.00
C ASP A 99 8.93 -17.31 -4.12
N ARG A 100 9.33 -16.14 -3.62
CA ARG A 100 10.72 -15.73 -3.54
C ARG A 100 11.39 -16.87 -2.78
N GLN A 101 12.05 -17.81 -3.50
CA GLN A 101 12.81 -18.88 -2.88
C GLN A 101 13.65 -18.18 -1.82
N GLN A 102 13.42 -18.57 -0.57
CA GLN A 102 14.12 -18.02 0.57
C GLN A 102 15.60 -18.00 0.17
N PRO A 103 16.27 -16.82 0.16
CA PRO A 103 17.67 -16.78 -0.26
C PRO A 103 18.39 -17.87 0.55
N PRO A 104 19.08 -18.82 -0.11
CA PRO A 104 19.72 -19.93 0.59
C PRO A 104 20.65 -19.31 1.62
N ASP A 105 20.27 -19.51 2.88
CA ASP A 105 20.91 -18.99 4.08
C ASP A 105 21.52 -17.60 3.92
N LEU A 106 20.74 -16.57 4.27
CA LEU A 106 21.34 -15.34 4.79
C LEU A 106 22.26 -15.77 5.93
N ILE A 107 23.55 -15.82 5.63
CA ILE A 107 24.65 -16.11 6.53
C ILE A 107 24.33 -15.43 7.87
N SER A 108 23.95 -16.23 8.88
CA SER A 108 23.63 -15.73 10.21
C SER A 108 24.76 -14.80 10.65
N ALA A 109 24.41 -13.62 11.17
CA ALA A 109 25.35 -12.63 11.67
C ALA A 109 26.31 -13.29 12.68
N GLY A 110 27.46 -13.75 12.21
CA GLY A 110 28.34 -14.66 12.94
C GLY A 110 29.17 -15.61 12.06
N GLN A 111 28.73 -15.88 10.82
CA GLN A 111 29.45 -16.71 9.85
C GLN A 111 30.20 -15.89 8.77
N TRP A 112 30.56 -14.63 9.06
CA TRP A 112 31.56 -13.97 8.22
C TRP A 112 32.86 -14.78 8.35
N PRO A 113 33.45 -15.27 7.25
CA PRO A 113 34.77 -15.87 7.34
C PRO A 113 35.70 -14.82 7.92
N ALA A 114 36.18 -15.08 9.14
CA ALA A 114 37.24 -14.29 9.72
C ALA A 114 38.37 -14.29 8.71
N ARG A 115 38.75 -13.10 8.23
CA ARG A 115 39.93 -12.91 7.39
C ARG A 115 41.07 -13.64 8.08
N SER A 116 41.50 -14.78 7.55
CA SER A 116 42.72 -15.43 8.00
C SER A 116 43.86 -14.52 7.57
N THR A 117 44.30 -13.68 8.50
CA THR A 117 45.59 -12.99 8.38
C THR A 117 46.66 -14.07 8.51
N THR A 118 46.99 -14.73 7.40
CA THR A 118 48.27 -15.41 7.29
C THR A 118 49.35 -14.34 7.26
N ALA A 119 49.80 -13.95 8.44
CA ALA A 119 51.10 -13.33 8.63
C ALA A 119 52.18 -14.34 8.24
N SER A 120 52.51 -14.40 6.95
CA SER A 120 53.80 -14.92 6.50
C SER A 120 54.62 -13.77 5.99
N GLY A 121 55.70 -13.46 6.71
CA GLY A 121 56.49 -12.27 6.53
C GLY A 121 57.11 -12.15 5.14
N ARG A 122 57.12 -10.91 4.65
CA ARG A 122 58.22 -10.41 3.83
C ARG A 122 58.60 -9.04 4.34
N SER A 123 59.76 -9.01 4.98
CA SER A 123 60.54 -7.81 5.27
C SER A 123 60.71 -6.99 4.00
N ALA A 124 60.25 -5.74 4.02
CA ALA A 124 60.68 -4.72 3.06
C ALA A 124 60.55 -3.33 3.70
N THR A 125 61.68 -2.91 4.27
CA THR A 125 62.23 -1.57 4.11
C THR A 125 61.36 -0.38 4.54
N ARG A 126 61.55 -0.02 5.82
CA ARG A 126 61.65 1.36 6.35
C ARG A 126 61.69 2.46 5.27
N ARG A 127 60.59 3.21 5.15
CA ARG A 127 60.65 4.64 4.78
C ARG A 127 59.77 5.45 5.72
N SER A 128 60.39 6.49 6.24
CA SER A 128 59.94 7.44 7.23
C SER A 128 58.80 8.34 6.74
N ARG A 129 57.81 8.54 7.64
CA ARG A 129 56.99 9.74 7.97
C ARG A 129 57.29 11.04 7.19
N PRO A 130 56.30 11.94 6.96
CA PRO A 130 55.59 12.56 8.10
C PRO A 130 54.09 12.85 7.96
N SER A 131 53.55 13.12 9.14
CA SER A 131 52.25 13.68 9.49
C SER A 131 51.94 15.03 8.84
N THR A 132 50.72 15.19 8.34
CA THR A 132 50.06 16.50 8.32
C THR A 132 48.60 16.35 8.77
N SER A 133 48.35 16.96 9.92
CA SER A 133 47.06 17.32 10.48
C SER A 133 46.33 18.34 9.60
N SER A 134 45.02 18.19 9.44
CA SER A 134 44.07 19.32 9.48
C SER A 134 42.63 18.83 9.36
N SER A 135 41.89 18.86 10.47
CA SER A 135 40.45 19.12 10.46
C SER A 135 40.21 20.65 10.31
N PRO A 136 38.96 21.14 10.31
CA PRO A 136 38.15 21.52 9.15
C PRO A 136 38.00 23.06 9.05
N PRO A 137 37.14 23.59 8.16
CA PRO A 137 36.30 24.70 8.63
C PRO A 137 34.81 24.49 8.36
N SER A 138 34.06 24.76 9.42
CA SER A 138 32.65 25.10 9.41
C SER A 138 32.38 26.38 8.62
N THR A 139 31.42 26.36 7.71
CA THR A 139 30.78 27.58 7.20
C THR A 139 29.29 27.24 7.04
N ARG A 140 28.47 27.54 8.04
CA ARG A 140 27.65 28.75 8.20
C ARG A 140 26.31 28.66 7.45
N ARG A 141 25.25 28.56 8.27
CA ARG A 141 23.88 29.00 8.02
C ARG A 141 23.77 30.13 6.98
N SER A 142 22.77 30.02 6.09
CA SER A 142 21.60 30.92 6.16
C SER A 142 20.39 30.38 5.37
N PRO A 143 19.16 30.65 5.85
CA PRO A 143 17.91 30.36 5.16
C PRO A 143 17.42 31.57 4.34
N ASN A 144 16.67 31.28 3.28
CA ASN A 144 15.79 32.21 2.53
C ASN A 144 14.89 31.29 1.70
N THR A 145 13.58 31.46 1.53
CA THR A 145 12.55 32.40 1.97
C THR A 145 11.24 31.63 1.78
#